data_AF-A0AAJ0AX36-F1
#
_entry.id   AF-A0AAJ0AX36-F1
#
_cell.length_a   1.000
_cell.length_b   1.000
_cell.length_c   1.000
_cell.angle_alpha   90.00
_cell.angle_beta   90.00
_cell.angle_gamma   90.00
#
_symmetry.space_group_name_H-M   'P 1'
#
loop_
_entity.id
_entity.type
_entity.pdbx_description
1 polymer ?
#
loop_
_entity_poly.entity_id
_entity_poly.type
_entity_poly.pdbx_seq_one_letter_code
_entity_poly.pdbx_strand_id
1 'polypeptide(L)'
;MEEKAATDENILRQMERLKKLDLSVVEVQILDILAYDIRAATWETATEAASSLDTLCPRLEQRKEAESYFYVIWDLMTDIATSFDVTKETQDHLIGILLALQQCAKGEIDIWGNEADRQRVWKDLPLLYIAVEASLSESFTTKDAQEWRNINRFCALLLGSGVLGLRTQAMDALRSARGLSSGVLYKGPPIMCRQRWEFWMGRFEWFAKSEDAGLGEEMRTAALEAFEIVMEVGDRIWHTL
;
A
#
# COMPACT_ATOMS: atom_id res chain seq x y z
N MET A 1 -11.61 -11.77 23.43
CA MET A 1 -11.63 -13.04 22.65
C MET A 1 -12.73 -13.02 21.59
N GLU A 2 -13.89 -12.43 21.86
CA GLU A 2 -14.99 -12.28 20.89
C GLU A 2 -14.70 -11.31 19.73
N GLU A 3 -13.94 -10.24 19.97
CA GLU A 3 -13.64 -9.21 18.97
C GLU A 3 -12.80 -9.74 17.80
N LYS A 4 -11.74 -10.51 18.08
CA LYS A 4 -10.89 -11.15 17.06
C LYS A 4 -11.68 -12.14 16.19
N ALA A 5 -12.58 -12.93 16.80
CA ALA A 5 -13.40 -13.89 16.06
C ALA A 5 -14.38 -13.20 15.10
N ALA A 6 -14.96 -12.07 15.51
CA ALA A 6 -15.85 -11.27 14.66
C ALA A 6 -15.11 -10.60 13.48
N THR A 7 -13.86 -10.17 13.70
CA THR A 7 -12.99 -9.60 12.66
C THR A 7 -12.57 -10.63 11.63
N ASP A 8 -12.14 -11.82 12.08
CA ASP A 8 -11.74 -12.93 11.20
C ASP A 8 -12.92 -13.41 10.33
N GLU A 9 -14.14 -13.47 10.90
CA GLU A 9 -15.36 -13.86 10.21
C GLU A 9 -15.80 -12.85 9.13
N ASN A 10 -15.53 -11.55 9.33
CA ASN A 10 -15.89 -10.51 8.38
C ASN A 10 -14.93 -10.44 7.16
N ILE A 11 -13.63 -10.61 7.40
CA ILE A 11 -12.62 -10.72 6.33
C ILE A 11 -12.94 -11.91 5.43
N LEU A 12 -13.26 -13.07 6.02
CA LEU A 12 -13.70 -14.26 5.27
C LEU A 12 -14.91 -13.97 4.39
N ARG A 13 -15.87 -13.20 4.89
CA ARG A 13 -17.07 -12.81 4.16
C ARG A 13 -16.77 -11.87 2.99
N GLN A 14 -15.75 -11.03 3.09
CA GLN A 14 -15.28 -10.17 2.00
C GLN A 14 -14.50 -10.95 0.96
N MET A 15 -13.62 -11.86 1.38
CA MET A 15 -12.92 -12.75 0.46
C MET A 15 -13.89 -13.67 -0.29
N GLU A 16 -14.96 -14.13 0.38
CA GLU A 16 -16.07 -14.83 -0.27
C GLU A 16 -16.88 -13.93 -1.22
N ARG A 17 -16.99 -12.62 -0.96
CA ARG A 17 -17.62 -11.67 -1.90
C ARG A 17 -16.75 -11.45 -3.12
N LEU A 18 -15.44 -11.33 -2.96
CA LEU A 18 -14.50 -11.25 -4.06
C LEU A 18 -14.56 -12.54 -4.89
N LYS A 19 -14.55 -13.72 -4.26
CA LYS A 19 -14.75 -15.02 -4.94
C LYS A 19 -16.11 -15.21 -5.63
N LYS A 20 -17.10 -14.38 -5.33
CA LYS A 20 -18.42 -14.36 -6.01
C LYS A 20 -18.45 -13.44 -7.23
N LEU A 21 -17.40 -12.65 -7.46
CA LEU A 21 -17.14 -12.03 -8.76
C LEU A 21 -16.69 -13.13 -9.74
N ASP A 22 -16.81 -12.88 -11.05
CA ASP A 22 -16.38 -13.81 -12.10
C ASP A 22 -14.85 -13.83 -12.19
N LEU A 23 -14.21 -14.25 -11.09
CA LEU A 23 -12.76 -14.28 -10.92
C LEU A 23 -12.17 -15.42 -11.74
N SER A 24 -11.06 -15.13 -12.38
CA SER A 24 -10.17 -16.11 -12.96
C SER A 24 -9.64 -17.08 -11.89
N VAL A 25 -9.22 -18.27 -12.33
CA VAL A 25 -8.60 -19.28 -11.46
C VAL A 25 -7.39 -18.71 -10.72
N VAL A 26 -6.62 -17.84 -11.37
CA VAL A 26 -5.42 -17.22 -10.80
C VAL A 26 -5.77 -16.25 -9.68
N GLU A 27 -6.81 -15.42 -9.84
CA GLU A 27 -7.29 -14.52 -8.78
C GLU A 27 -7.73 -15.29 -7.53
N VAL A 28 -8.46 -16.40 -7.71
CA VAL A 28 -8.87 -17.24 -6.59
C VAL A 28 -7.67 -17.84 -5.87
N GLN A 29 -6.65 -18.31 -6.61
CA GLN A 29 -5.43 -18.85 -6.03
C GLN A 29 -4.63 -17.80 -5.26
N ILE A 30 -4.49 -16.59 -5.80
CA ILE A 30 -3.83 -15.49 -5.11
C ILE A 30 -4.58 -15.14 -3.81
N LEU A 31 -5.91 -15.01 -3.89
CA LEU A 31 -6.73 -14.75 -2.71
C LEU A 31 -6.58 -15.84 -1.65
N ASP A 32 -6.54 -17.12 -2.04
CA ASP A 32 -6.33 -18.22 -1.09
C ASP A 32 -4.98 -18.14 -0.38
N ILE A 33 -3.92 -17.76 -1.11
CA ILE A 33 -2.58 -17.55 -0.55
C ILE A 33 -2.59 -16.39 0.45
N LEU A 34 -3.14 -15.23 0.07
CA LEU A 34 -3.23 -14.06 0.95
C LEU A 34 -4.11 -14.37 2.19
N ALA A 35 -5.23 -15.06 2.01
CA ALA A 35 -6.13 -15.45 3.09
C ALA A 35 -5.45 -16.37 4.09
N TYR A 36 -4.62 -17.29 3.61
CA TYR A 36 -3.91 -18.23 4.46
C TYR A 36 -2.95 -17.50 5.39
N ASP A 37 -2.13 -16.59 4.85
CA ASP A 37 -1.18 -15.81 5.65
C ASP A 37 -1.87 -14.93 6.70
N ILE A 38 -2.90 -14.16 6.28
CA ILE A 38 -3.64 -13.28 7.18
C ILE A 38 -4.27 -14.07 8.35
N ARG A 39 -4.69 -15.32 8.11
CA ARG A 39 -5.30 -16.18 9.14
C ARG A 39 -4.29 -16.84 10.07
N ALA A 40 -3.05 -17.03 9.63
CA ALA A 40 -2.06 -17.78 10.40
C ALA A 40 -1.67 -17.07 11.71
N ALA A 41 -1.91 -15.77 11.83
CA ALA A 41 -1.58 -14.93 12.99
C ALA A 41 -0.09 -15.00 13.41
N THR A 42 0.77 -15.54 12.55
CA THR A 42 2.22 -15.60 12.69
C THR A 42 2.87 -14.99 11.46
N TRP A 43 4.07 -14.41 11.63
CA TRP A 43 4.81 -13.75 10.54
C TRP A 43 5.57 -14.75 9.66
N GLU A 44 5.65 -16.01 10.08
CA GLU A 44 6.41 -17.07 9.41
C GLU A 44 5.73 -17.52 8.10
N THR A 45 4.40 -17.41 8.03
CA THR A 45 3.62 -17.76 6.82
C THR A 45 3.82 -16.79 5.68
N ALA A 46 4.36 -15.59 5.94
CA ALA A 46 4.60 -14.60 4.89
C ALA A 46 5.62 -15.09 3.87
N THR A 47 6.59 -15.90 4.32
CA THR A 47 7.59 -16.53 3.44
C THR A 47 6.98 -17.62 2.57
N GLU A 48 6.06 -18.41 3.13
CA GLU A 48 5.35 -19.46 2.39
C GLU A 48 4.39 -18.85 1.36
N ALA A 49 3.68 -17.78 1.74
CA ALA A 49 2.83 -17.01 0.84
C ALA A 49 3.66 -16.39 -0.29
N ALA A 50 4.78 -15.73 0.03
CA ALA A 50 5.70 -15.19 -0.98
C ALA A 50 6.23 -16.26 -1.92
N SER A 51 6.65 -17.42 -1.41
CA SER A 51 7.09 -18.55 -2.24
C SER A 51 5.99 -19.09 -3.14
N SER A 52 4.74 -19.10 -2.66
CA SER A 52 3.58 -19.56 -3.42
C SER A 52 3.23 -18.57 -4.54
N LEU A 53 3.28 -17.26 -4.26
CA LEU A 53 3.12 -16.21 -5.27
C LEU A 53 4.24 -16.24 -6.31
N ASP A 54 5.50 -16.40 -5.88
CA ASP A 54 6.62 -16.55 -6.82
C ASP A 54 6.45 -17.79 -7.73
N THR A 55 5.98 -18.91 -7.17
CA THR A 55 5.74 -20.14 -7.95
C THR A 55 4.60 -19.97 -8.96
N LEU A 56 3.55 -19.24 -8.58
CA LEU A 56 2.40 -18.96 -9.44
C LEU A 56 2.72 -17.96 -10.55
N CYS A 57 3.75 -17.13 -10.37
CA CYS A 57 4.19 -16.17 -11.38
C CYS A 57 4.54 -16.86 -12.71
N PRO A 58 3.93 -16.43 -13.82
CA PRO A 58 4.27 -16.89 -15.16
C PRO A 58 5.76 -16.72 -15.46
N ARG A 59 6.21 -17.46 -16.48
CA ARG A 59 7.59 -17.35 -16.97
C ARG A 59 7.82 -15.95 -17.51
N LEU A 60 8.98 -15.35 -17.22
CA LEU A 60 9.25 -13.95 -17.57
C LEU A 60 9.35 -13.72 -19.09
N GLU A 61 9.59 -14.77 -19.89
CA GLU A 61 9.51 -14.72 -21.35
C GLU A 61 8.08 -14.52 -21.87
N GLN A 62 7.08 -14.91 -21.06
CA GLN A 62 5.65 -14.68 -21.31
C GLN A 62 5.25 -13.31 -20.74
N ARG A 63 5.82 -12.24 -21.33
CA ARG A 63 5.76 -10.89 -20.77
C ARG A 63 4.33 -10.42 -20.48
N LYS A 64 3.39 -10.64 -21.40
CA LYS A 64 2.00 -10.17 -21.24
C LYS A 64 1.31 -10.88 -20.08
N GLU A 65 1.55 -12.18 -19.95
CA GLU A 65 1.02 -13.02 -18.88
C GLU A 65 1.63 -12.62 -17.53
N ALA A 66 2.94 -12.35 -17.48
CA ALA A 66 3.61 -11.84 -16.28
C ALA A 66 3.13 -10.44 -15.88
N GLU A 67 2.99 -9.51 -16.83
CA GLU A 67 2.41 -8.18 -16.59
C GLU A 67 0.98 -8.27 -16.05
N SER A 68 0.13 -9.09 -16.69
CA SER A 68 -1.23 -9.33 -16.23
C SER A 68 -1.26 -9.93 -14.83
N TYR A 69 -0.33 -10.84 -14.51
CA TYR A 69 -0.22 -11.43 -13.19
C TYR A 69 0.16 -10.41 -12.12
N PHE A 70 1.09 -9.49 -12.41
CA PHE A 70 1.45 -8.42 -11.48
C PHE A 70 0.27 -7.48 -11.20
N TYR A 71 -0.48 -7.07 -12.24
CA TYR A 71 -1.71 -6.29 -12.04
C TYR A 71 -2.67 -6.99 -11.08
N VAL A 72 -2.94 -8.27 -11.33
CA VAL A 72 -3.87 -9.04 -10.49
C VAL A 72 -3.41 -9.12 -9.04
N ILE A 73 -2.14 -9.43 -8.76
CA ILE A 73 -1.67 -9.49 -7.37
C ILE A 73 -1.82 -8.13 -6.70
N TRP A 74 -1.35 -7.07 -7.37
CA TRP A 74 -1.31 -5.75 -6.75
C TRP A 74 -2.70 -5.18 -6.54
N ASP A 75 -3.61 -5.31 -7.51
CA ASP A 75 -5.01 -4.89 -7.38
C ASP A 75 -5.68 -5.61 -6.21
N LEU A 76 -5.52 -6.93 -6.09
CA LEU A 76 -6.07 -7.69 -4.97
C LEU A 76 -5.47 -7.29 -3.62
N MET A 77 -4.15 -7.07 -3.56
CA MET A 77 -3.50 -6.61 -2.33
C MET A 77 -3.95 -5.21 -1.93
N THR A 78 -4.08 -4.29 -2.88
CA THR A 78 -4.57 -2.93 -2.60
C THR A 78 -6.05 -2.92 -2.25
N ASP A 79 -6.88 -3.74 -2.89
CA ASP A 79 -8.30 -3.89 -2.54
C ASP A 79 -8.47 -4.40 -1.10
N ILE A 80 -7.66 -5.38 -0.68
CA ILE A 80 -7.64 -5.84 0.71
C ILE A 80 -7.12 -4.73 1.63
N ALA A 81 -6.02 -4.07 1.27
CA ALA A 81 -5.41 -3.02 2.09
C ALA A 81 -6.29 -1.77 2.25
N THR A 82 -7.25 -1.55 1.34
CA THR A 82 -8.19 -0.44 1.36
C THR A 82 -9.57 -0.81 1.88
N SER A 83 -9.86 -2.10 2.09
CA SER A 83 -11.18 -2.56 2.51
C SER A 83 -11.63 -1.87 3.79
N PHE A 84 -12.93 -1.56 3.88
CA PHE A 84 -13.50 -0.78 4.99
C PHE A 84 -13.18 -1.35 6.39
N ASP A 85 -13.01 -2.66 6.50
CA ASP A 85 -12.78 -3.43 7.72
C ASP A 85 -11.34 -3.91 7.91
N VAL A 86 -10.40 -3.44 7.08
CA VAL A 86 -8.99 -3.84 7.20
C VAL A 86 -8.41 -3.40 8.54
N THR A 87 -7.67 -4.29 9.20
CA THR A 87 -6.98 -3.98 10.45
C THR A 87 -5.51 -3.65 10.22
N LYS A 88 -4.82 -3.22 11.28
CA LYS A 88 -3.35 -3.05 11.23
C LYS A 88 -2.67 -4.34 10.88
N GLU A 89 -3.09 -5.39 11.56
CA GLU A 89 -2.47 -6.69 11.51
C GLU A 89 -2.57 -7.23 10.08
N THR A 90 -3.73 -7.07 9.43
CA THR A 90 -3.89 -7.43 8.01
C THR A 90 -2.91 -6.68 7.11
N GLN A 91 -2.76 -5.36 7.29
CA GLN A 91 -1.80 -4.59 6.50
C GLN A 91 -0.34 -4.98 6.81
N ASP A 92 -0.01 -5.25 8.07
CA ASP A 92 1.31 -5.73 8.48
C ASP A 92 1.64 -7.10 7.84
N HIS A 93 0.64 -7.99 7.74
CA HIS A 93 0.75 -9.26 7.01
C HIS A 93 1.05 -9.05 5.53
N LEU A 94 0.30 -8.16 4.85
CA LEU A 94 0.56 -7.81 3.44
C LEU A 94 1.98 -7.24 3.24
N ILE A 95 2.45 -6.38 4.15
CA ILE A 95 3.82 -5.87 4.14
C ILE A 95 4.84 -7.00 4.34
N GLY A 96 4.57 -7.92 5.27
CA GLY A 96 5.40 -9.11 5.50
C GLY A 96 5.57 -9.94 4.23
N ILE A 97 4.49 -10.18 3.48
CA ILE A 97 4.53 -10.88 2.19
C ILE A 97 5.40 -10.13 1.18
N LEU A 98 5.26 -8.80 1.07
CA LEU A 98 6.05 -7.99 0.14
C LEU A 98 7.55 -8.01 0.49
N LEU A 99 7.89 -7.93 1.77
CA LEU A 99 9.27 -8.04 2.27
C LEU A 99 9.86 -9.42 2.00
N ALA A 100 9.07 -10.48 2.17
CA ALA A 100 9.48 -11.85 1.86
C ALA A 100 9.65 -12.07 0.36
N LEU A 101 8.72 -11.56 -0.47
CA LEU A 101 8.83 -11.56 -1.93
C LEU A 101 10.11 -10.88 -2.39
N GLN A 102 10.50 -9.75 -1.78
CA GLN A 102 11.75 -9.05 -2.10
C GLN A 102 13.02 -9.89 -1.86
N GLN A 103 12.94 -11.00 -1.13
CA GLN A 103 14.03 -11.97 -0.97
C GLN A 103 14.03 -13.06 -2.07
N CYS A 104 12.95 -13.22 -2.83
CA CYS A 104 12.87 -14.17 -3.93
C CYS A 104 13.66 -13.68 -5.14
N ALA A 105 14.47 -14.56 -5.73
CA ALA A 105 15.23 -14.28 -6.94
C ALA A 105 14.54 -14.87 -8.17
N LYS A 106 13.74 -14.06 -8.87
CA LYS A 106 12.96 -14.51 -10.05
C LYS A 106 13.59 -14.14 -11.39
N GLY A 107 14.27 -13.00 -11.47
CA GLY A 107 14.90 -12.50 -12.69
C GLY A 107 14.55 -11.04 -12.97
N GLU A 108 14.68 -10.62 -14.23
CA GLU A 108 14.41 -9.25 -14.67
C GLU A 108 13.43 -9.22 -15.84
N ILE A 109 12.50 -8.27 -15.83
CA ILE A 109 11.50 -8.07 -16.87
C ILE A 109 11.51 -6.62 -17.37
N ASP A 110 11.34 -6.42 -18.68
CA ASP A 110 11.02 -5.14 -19.29
C ASP A 110 9.51 -4.92 -19.22
N ILE A 111 9.06 -3.90 -18.48
CA ILE A 111 7.63 -3.58 -18.42
C ILE A 111 7.23 -2.81 -19.68
N TRP A 112 6.15 -3.27 -20.33
CA TRP A 112 5.57 -2.72 -21.55
C TRP A 112 6.54 -2.66 -22.76
N GLY A 113 7.58 -3.50 -22.78
CA GLY A 113 8.55 -3.50 -23.88
C GLY A 113 9.68 -2.49 -23.76
N ASN A 114 9.84 -1.85 -22.60
CA ASN A 114 10.92 -0.89 -22.39
C ASN A 114 12.21 -1.59 -21.94
N GLU A 115 12.97 -2.13 -22.91
CA GLU A 115 14.24 -2.83 -22.65
C GLU A 115 15.29 -1.98 -21.92
N ALA A 116 15.18 -0.65 -21.99
CA ALA A 116 16.08 0.27 -21.29
C ALA A 116 15.76 0.40 -19.78
N ASP A 117 14.60 -0.10 -19.34
CA ASP A 117 14.13 0.00 -17.95
C ASP A 117 13.70 -1.37 -17.41
N ARG A 118 14.63 -2.33 -17.45
CA ARG A 118 14.43 -3.65 -16.87
C ARG A 118 14.35 -3.55 -15.35
N GLN A 119 13.35 -4.22 -14.78
CA GLN A 119 13.09 -4.26 -13.35
C GLN A 119 13.35 -5.66 -12.82
N ARG A 120 14.04 -5.76 -11.69
CA ARG A 120 14.24 -7.04 -10.98
C ARG A 120 12.92 -7.42 -10.34
N VAL A 121 12.37 -8.52 -10.83
CA VAL A 121 11.10 -9.06 -10.35
C VAL A 121 11.21 -9.35 -8.85
N TRP A 122 10.18 -8.95 -8.11
CA TRP A 122 10.08 -8.88 -6.65
C TRP A 122 10.98 -7.89 -5.94
N LYS A 123 12.24 -7.71 -6.35
CA LYS A 123 13.09 -6.70 -5.71
C LYS A 123 12.56 -5.28 -5.93
N ASP A 124 12.13 -4.99 -7.15
CA ASP A 124 11.66 -3.68 -7.56
C ASP A 124 10.11 -3.58 -7.60
N LEU A 125 9.40 -4.69 -7.33
CA LEU A 125 7.94 -4.80 -7.26
C LEU A 125 7.25 -4.11 -8.46
N PRO A 126 7.45 -4.63 -9.69
CA PRO A 126 6.99 -3.97 -10.91
C PRO A 126 5.48 -3.75 -10.87
N LEU A 127 5.05 -2.55 -11.29
CA LEU A 127 3.64 -2.13 -11.35
C LEU A 127 2.92 -1.92 -10.00
N LEU A 128 3.53 -2.23 -8.85
CA LEU A 128 2.89 -2.02 -7.54
C LEU A 128 2.48 -0.56 -7.32
N TYR A 129 3.34 0.38 -7.74
CA TYR A 129 3.05 1.82 -7.62
C TYR A 129 1.79 2.24 -8.38
N ILE A 130 1.48 1.58 -9.51
CA ILE A 130 0.30 1.91 -10.31
C ILE A 130 -0.97 1.46 -9.58
N ALA A 131 -0.96 0.27 -8.98
CA ALA A 131 -2.09 -0.21 -8.19
C ALA A 131 -2.36 0.70 -6.99
N VAL A 132 -1.30 1.07 -6.25
CA VAL A 132 -1.41 2.01 -5.13
C VAL A 132 -1.94 3.37 -5.58
N GLU A 133 -1.41 3.91 -6.69
CA GLU A 133 -1.87 5.18 -7.27
C GLU A 133 -3.35 5.11 -7.68
N ALA A 134 -3.78 4.01 -8.30
CA ALA A 134 -5.16 3.80 -8.71
C ALA A 134 -6.13 3.73 -7.52
N SER A 135 -5.68 3.25 -6.35
CA SER A 135 -6.47 3.21 -5.13
C SER A 135 -6.59 4.56 -4.41
N LEU A 136 -5.79 5.57 -4.77
CA LEU A 136 -5.88 6.91 -4.19
C LEU A 136 -7.03 7.70 -4.86
N SER A 137 -8.25 7.55 -4.33
CA SER A 137 -9.44 8.29 -4.80
C SER A 137 -9.30 9.81 -4.60
N GLU A 138 -9.78 10.59 -5.58
CA GLU A 138 -9.93 12.05 -5.50
C GLU A 138 -11.28 12.51 -4.89
N SER A 139 -12.25 11.59 -4.70
CA SER A 139 -13.58 11.92 -4.17
C SER A 139 -13.72 11.58 -2.68
N PHE A 140 -14.40 12.46 -1.93
CA PHE A 140 -14.60 12.34 -0.49
C PHE A 140 -16.09 12.16 -0.11
N THR A 141 -16.53 10.91 0.04
CA THR A 141 -17.69 10.51 0.85
C THR A 141 -17.25 9.95 2.23
N THR A 142 -18.19 9.66 3.14
CA THR A 142 -17.86 9.07 4.45
C THR A 142 -17.37 7.62 4.37
N LYS A 143 -17.83 6.85 3.38
CA LYS A 143 -17.26 5.53 3.06
C LYS A 143 -15.84 5.71 2.49
N ASP A 144 -15.68 6.73 1.64
CA ASP A 144 -14.37 7.09 1.08
C ASP A 144 -13.40 7.54 2.19
N ALA A 145 -13.87 8.07 3.32
CA ALA A 145 -12.99 8.51 4.41
C ALA A 145 -12.25 7.35 5.10
N GLN A 146 -12.91 6.20 5.33
CA GLN A 146 -12.24 5.05 5.95
C GLN A 146 -11.31 4.36 4.95
N GLU A 147 -11.77 4.16 3.71
CA GLU A 147 -10.94 3.61 2.62
C GLU A 147 -9.71 4.51 2.37
N TRP A 148 -9.89 5.84 2.44
CA TRP A 148 -8.82 6.82 2.37
C TRP A 148 -7.82 6.71 3.54
N ARG A 149 -8.29 6.55 4.78
CA ARG A 149 -7.39 6.31 5.93
C ARG A 149 -6.60 5.02 5.74
N ASN A 150 -7.27 3.97 5.28
CA ASN A 150 -6.69 2.64 5.09
C ASN A 150 -5.58 2.67 4.04
N ILE A 151 -5.81 3.29 2.87
CA ILE A 151 -4.78 3.41 1.83
C ILE A 151 -3.61 4.29 2.26
N ASN A 152 -3.85 5.42 2.95
CA ASN A 152 -2.77 6.29 3.42
C ASN A 152 -1.90 5.60 4.45
N ARG A 153 -2.51 4.83 5.36
CA ARG A 153 -1.79 4.01 6.31
C ARG A 153 -0.97 2.92 5.63
N PHE A 154 -1.56 2.21 4.66
CA PHE A 154 -0.84 1.20 3.90
C PHE A 154 0.36 1.80 3.15
N CYS A 155 0.19 2.98 2.53
CA CYS A 155 1.28 3.73 1.92
C CYS A 155 2.37 4.10 2.93
N ALA A 156 1.99 4.57 4.12
CA ALA A 156 2.95 4.89 5.18
C ALA A 156 3.73 3.64 5.64
N LEU A 157 3.07 2.48 5.73
CA LEU A 157 3.72 1.21 6.04
C LEU A 157 4.67 0.76 4.92
N LEU A 158 4.29 0.88 3.65
CA LEU A 158 5.14 0.60 2.49
C LEU A 158 6.41 1.47 2.48
N LEU A 159 6.27 2.75 2.82
CA LEU A 159 7.38 3.69 2.94
C LEU A 159 8.26 3.36 4.16
N GLY A 160 7.66 3.17 5.34
CA GLY A 160 8.37 2.91 6.58
C GLY A 160 9.09 1.57 6.63
N SER A 161 8.62 0.58 5.86
CA SER A 161 9.26 -0.74 5.70
C SER A 161 10.35 -0.77 4.61
N GLY A 162 10.44 0.26 3.76
CA GLY A 162 11.38 0.30 2.65
C GLY A 162 11.01 -0.64 1.48
N VAL A 163 9.77 -1.14 1.45
CA VAL A 163 9.24 -2.02 0.41
C VAL A 163 9.24 -1.32 -0.95
N LEU A 164 8.80 -0.06 -1.00
CA LEU A 164 8.98 0.77 -2.20
C LEU A 164 10.44 1.24 -2.24
N GLY A 165 11.22 0.84 -3.24
CA GLY A 165 12.60 1.28 -3.39
C GLY A 165 12.69 2.81 -3.59
N LEU A 166 13.83 3.42 -3.24
CA LEU A 166 14.07 4.87 -3.36
C LEU A 166 13.67 5.48 -4.72
N ARG A 167 13.80 4.72 -5.81
CA ARG A 167 13.40 5.16 -7.15
C ARG A 167 11.88 5.27 -7.27
N THR A 168 11.12 4.32 -6.74
CA THR A 168 9.66 4.36 -6.70
C THR A 168 9.19 5.44 -5.74
N GLN A 169 9.81 5.56 -4.56
CA GLN A 169 9.56 6.66 -3.62
C GLN A 169 9.86 8.04 -4.24
N ALA A 170 10.94 8.17 -5.02
CA ALA A 170 11.29 9.39 -5.73
C ALA A 170 10.35 9.66 -6.91
N MET A 171 9.93 8.63 -7.64
CA MET A 171 8.99 8.77 -8.75
C MET A 171 7.58 9.09 -8.28
N ASP A 172 7.12 8.53 -7.16
CA ASP A 172 5.86 8.89 -6.49
C ASP A 172 5.97 10.29 -5.89
N ALA A 173 7.08 10.64 -5.23
CA ALA A 173 7.35 12.02 -4.79
C ALA A 173 7.34 13.03 -5.96
N LEU A 174 7.87 12.66 -7.12
CA LEU A 174 7.90 13.46 -8.36
C LEU A 174 6.55 13.45 -9.11
N ARG A 175 5.73 12.40 -8.95
CA ARG A 175 4.40 12.26 -9.57
C ARG A 175 3.29 12.86 -8.72
N SER A 176 3.26 12.65 -7.40
CA SER A 176 2.48 13.45 -6.44
C SER A 176 2.86 14.94 -6.50
N ALA A 177 4.03 15.27 -7.01
CA ALA A 177 4.43 16.63 -7.34
C ALA A 177 3.90 17.16 -8.69
N ARG A 178 3.63 16.27 -9.65
CA ARG A 178 3.03 16.60 -10.96
C ARG A 178 1.49 16.52 -10.95
N GLY A 179 0.90 15.66 -10.11
CA GLY A 179 -0.54 15.41 -9.96
C GLY A 179 -1.21 16.22 -8.86
N LEU A 180 -0.49 16.57 -7.77
CA LEU A 180 -0.82 17.80 -7.04
C LEU A 180 -0.04 18.91 -7.72
N SER A 181 -0.62 19.54 -8.75
CA SER A 181 -0.43 20.98 -8.94
C SER A 181 -0.47 21.57 -7.52
N SER A 182 0.63 22.17 -7.04
CA SER A 182 0.78 22.70 -5.66
C SER A 182 -0.60 22.85 -5.05
N GLY A 183 -1.05 21.86 -4.27
CA GLY A 183 -2.41 21.88 -3.75
C GLY A 183 -2.60 23.27 -3.15
N VAL A 184 -3.77 23.90 -3.26
CA VAL A 184 -3.95 25.34 -2.94
C VAL A 184 -3.33 25.76 -1.58
N LEU A 185 -3.17 24.77 -0.70
CA LEU A 185 -2.57 24.81 0.62
C LEU A 185 -1.02 24.89 0.67
N TYR A 186 -0.26 24.23 -0.22
CA TYR A 186 1.22 24.26 -0.22
C TYR A 186 1.75 24.91 -1.51
N LYS A 187 2.54 25.98 -1.36
CA LYS A 187 3.09 26.77 -2.46
C LYS A 187 4.59 26.56 -2.72
N GLY A 188 5.22 25.61 -2.02
CA GLY A 188 6.65 25.37 -2.14
C GLY A 188 7.02 24.44 -3.31
N PRO A 189 8.30 24.03 -3.41
CA PRO A 189 8.78 23.19 -4.51
C PRO A 189 7.90 21.94 -4.70
N PRO A 190 7.56 21.59 -5.95
CA PRO A 190 6.79 20.40 -6.26
C PRO A 190 7.73 19.18 -6.19
N ILE A 191 8.33 18.94 -5.04
CA ILE A 191 9.14 17.75 -4.76
C ILE A 191 8.96 17.41 -3.28
N MET A 192 9.18 16.15 -2.93
CA MET A 192 9.31 15.77 -1.53
C MET A 192 10.61 16.39 -1.00
N CYS A 193 10.47 17.40 -0.16
CA CYS A 193 11.56 18.15 0.44
C CYS A 193 11.20 18.45 1.88
N ARG A 194 12.21 18.79 2.69
CA ARG A 194 12.04 19.16 4.09
C ARG A 194 10.92 20.20 4.30
N GLN A 195 10.82 21.22 3.44
CA GLN A 195 9.76 22.24 3.52
C GLN A 195 8.35 21.67 3.35
N ARG A 196 8.18 20.71 2.44
CA ARG A 196 6.88 20.05 2.20
C ARG A 196 6.52 19.11 3.35
N TRP A 197 7.52 18.44 3.93
CA TRP A 197 7.35 17.60 5.11
C TRP A 197 6.91 18.43 6.33
N GLU A 198 7.64 19.51 6.63
CA GLU A 198 7.33 20.45 7.71
C GLU A 198 5.95 21.07 7.55
N PHE A 199 5.53 21.39 6.32
CA PHE A 199 4.19 21.87 6.03
C PHE A 199 3.11 20.86 6.43
N TRP A 200 3.21 19.61 6.01
CA TRP A 200 2.19 18.60 6.32
C TRP A 200 2.21 18.17 7.79
N MET A 201 3.39 18.08 8.41
CA MET A 201 3.52 17.88 9.86
C MET A 201 2.76 18.97 10.64
N GLY A 202 3.00 20.24 10.32
CA GLY A 202 2.33 21.36 10.99
C GLY A 202 0.81 21.35 10.76
N ARG A 203 0.34 20.84 9.61
CA ARG A 203 -1.10 20.72 9.33
C ARG A 203 -1.75 19.60 10.12
N PHE A 204 -1.14 18.42 10.19
CA PHE A 204 -1.65 17.31 11.00
C PHE A 204 -1.65 17.68 12.49
N GLU A 205 -0.59 18.33 12.97
CA GLU A 205 -0.53 18.86 14.33
C GLU A 205 -1.65 19.87 14.59
N TRP A 206 -1.88 20.80 13.66
CA TRP A 206 -2.96 21.78 13.79
C TRP A 206 -4.34 21.12 13.82
N PHE A 207 -4.61 20.14 12.96
CA PHE A 207 -5.87 19.41 12.97
C PHE A 207 -6.08 18.57 14.23
N ALA A 208 -5.01 18.01 14.79
CA ALA A 208 -5.05 17.24 16.02
C ALA A 208 -5.29 18.12 17.27
N LYS A 209 -4.70 19.33 17.30
CA LYS A 209 -4.63 20.16 18.52
C LYS A 209 -5.54 21.39 18.52
N SER A 210 -6.04 21.83 17.37
CA SER A 210 -6.83 23.05 17.26
C SER A 210 -8.33 22.79 17.44
N GLU A 211 -8.94 23.46 18.42
CA GLU A 211 -10.40 23.47 18.57
C GLU A 211 -11.09 24.20 17.39
N ASP A 212 -10.39 25.17 16.78
CA ASP A 212 -10.87 25.96 15.63
C ASP A 212 -10.91 25.17 14.31
N ALA A 213 -10.41 23.93 14.29
CA ALA A 213 -10.44 23.10 13.10
C ALA A 213 -11.86 22.63 12.71
N GLY A 214 -12.84 22.76 13.61
CA GLY A 214 -14.23 22.34 13.37
C GLY A 214 -14.39 20.83 13.16
N LEU A 215 -13.36 20.05 13.48
CA LEU A 215 -13.31 18.61 13.29
C LEU A 215 -13.95 17.87 14.46
N GLY A 216 -14.62 16.76 14.15
CA GLY A 216 -15.08 15.81 15.17
C GLY A 216 -13.90 15.09 15.83
N GLU A 217 -14.12 14.55 17.02
CA GLU A 217 -13.07 13.91 17.84
C GLU A 217 -12.34 12.79 17.09
N GLU A 218 -13.07 11.99 16.32
CA GLU A 218 -12.51 10.93 15.48
C GLU A 218 -11.50 11.44 14.44
N MET A 219 -11.78 12.61 13.83
CA MET A 219 -10.87 13.22 12.86
C MET A 219 -9.65 13.84 13.54
N ARG A 220 -9.77 14.29 14.79
CA ARG A 220 -8.61 14.75 15.58
C ARG A 220 -7.69 13.59 15.95
N THR A 221 -8.26 12.46 16.36
CA THR A 221 -7.50 11.25 16.66
C THR A 221 -6.76 10.75 15.42
N ALA A 222 -7.42 10.68 14.26
CA ALA A 222 -6.78 10.28 13.02
C ALA A 222 -5.66 11.26 12.58
N ALA A 223 -5.85 12.57 12.79
CA ALA A 223 -4.82 13.57 12.53
C ALA A 223 -3.62 13.41 13.47
N LEU A 224 -3.85 13.01 14.73
CA LEU A 224 -2.80 12.74 15.71
C LEU A 224 -1.99 11.50 15.33
N GLU A 225 -2.65 10.39 14.97
CA GLU A 225 -1.99 9.18 14.50
C GLU A 225 -1.15 9.44 13.24
N ALA A 226 -1.71 10.19 12.28
CA ALA A 226 -0.96 10.59 11.09
C ALA A 226 0.25 11.47 11.43
N PHE A 227 0.10 12.40 12.38
CA PHE A 227 1.21 13.23 12.86
C PHE A 227 2.33 12.38 13.48
N GLU A 228 1.99 11.43 14.34
CA GLU A 228 2.96 10.54 15.01
C GLU A 228 3.72 9.67 14.01
N ILE A 229 3.02 9.10 13.02
CA ILE A 229 3.64 8.31 11.94
C ILE A 229 4.58 9.17 11.10
N VAL A 230 4.16 10.37 10.72
CA VAL A 230 5.01 11.29 9.92
C VAL A 230 6.24 11.75 10.72
N MET A 231 6.12 11.94 12.03
CA MET A 231 7.25 12.21 12.91
C MET A 231 8.24 11.03 12.94
N GLU A 232 7.76 9.82 13.19
CA GLU A 232 8.59 8.61 13.26
C GLU A 232 9.33 8.36 11.95
N VAL A 233 8.64 8.47 10.82
CA VAL A 233 9.26 8.35 9.49
C VAL A 233 10.26 9.48 9.27
N GLY A 234 9.91 10.70 9.69
CA GLY A 234 10.76 11.89 9.58
C GLY A 234 12.12 11.68 10.25
N ASP A 235 12.14 11.21 11.49
CA ASP A 235 13.38 10.92 12.22
C ASP A 235 14.29 9.93 11.48
N ARG A 236 13.70 8.98 10.74
CA ARG A 236 14.42 7.97 9.98
C ARG A 236 14.95 8.48 8.64
N ILE A 237 14.31 9.46 8.02
CA ILE A 237 14.66 9.90 6.65
C ILE A 237 15.19 11.34 6.57
N TRP A 238 15.24 12.08 7.69
CA TRP A 238 15.60 13.51 7.72
C TRP A 238 16.96 13.82 7.09
N HIS A 239 17.91 12.90 7.20
CA HIS A 239 19.26 13.03 6.66
C HIS A 239 19.32 12.79 5.13
N THR A 240 18.20 12.43 4.52
CA THR A 240 18.08 12.10 3.09
C THR A 240 17.17 13.07 2.31
N LEU A 241 16.52 14.00 3.01
CA LEU A 241 15.61 15.04 2.47
C LEU A 241 16.28 16.42 2.42
#